data_AF-A0AAU7U1B7-F1
#
_entry.id   AF-A0AAU7U1B7-F1
#
_cell.length_a   1.000
_cell.length_b   1.000
_cell.length_c   1.000
_cell.angle_alpha   90.00
_cell.angle_beta   90.00
_cell.angle_gamma   90.00
#
_symmetry.space_group_name_H-M   'P 1'
#
loop_
_entity.id
_entity.type
_entity.pdbx_description
1 polymer ?
#
loop_
_entity_poly.entity_id
_entity_poly.type
_entity_poly.pdbx_seq_one_letter_code
_entity_poly.pdbx_strand_id
1 'polypeptide(L)'
;MSLQQTLQVFELLDSAYIDGQQVVDLFAAYPGVTASTKRVSGPKGRTDFVRIDIPGAQGKSNGGSAPTLGIIGRLGGIGARPTRIGMVSDADGAVAAVSSALKLAQMQTKGDVLAGDVIITTHICPDAPTRPHEPVDFMDSPCDDITMNDNEVIAGVDAILSIDTTKGNRILNHKGYALSPTVKEGYILRVSEDLLRIMEMTSGKPAVTFPITTQDITPYGNGVYHLNSILQPSTATDVPVVGVAICAESVVPGCGTGASHEVDIALAVKFAVEVAKEFGRETCHFYDPQEYALLLSLYGSLSHLRTRKA
;
A
#
# COMPACT_ATOMS: atom_id res chain seq x y z
N MET A 1 20.51 2.89 0.99
CA MET A 1 19.86 2.14 2.08
C MET A 1 18.43 2.63 2.23
N SER A 2 17.42 1.76 2.21
CA SER A 2 16.01 2.14 2.43
C SER A 2 15.75 2.69 3.84
N LEU A 3 16.48 2.19 4.85
CA LEU A 3 16.29 2.60 6.25
C LEU A 3 16.43 4.12 6.48
N GLN A 4 17.38 4.78 5.82
CA GLN A 4 17.53 6.24 5.98
C GLN A 4 16.29 6.99 5.47
N GLN A 5 15.73 6.58 4.32
CA GLN A 5 14.51 7.18 3.79
C GLN A 5 13.33 6.90 4.72
N THR A 6 13.25 5.67 5.26
CA THR A 6 12.26 5.30 6.27
C THR A 6 12.31 6.20 7.48
N LEU A 7 13.48 6.39 8.10
CA LEU A 7 13.61 7.27 9.27
C LEU A 7 13.25 8.73 8.94
N GLN A 8 13.68 9.24 7.78
CA GLN A 8 13.35 10.60 7.36
C GLN A 8 11.84 10.83 7.20
N VAL A 9 11.14 9.87 6.58
CA VAL A 9 9.69 9.95 6.40
C VAL A 9 8.97 9.73 7.73
N PHE A 10 9.47 8.82 8.57
CA PHE A 10 8.91 8.56 9.89
C PHE A 10 8.89 9.83 10.75
N GLU A 11 10.03 10.53 10.85
CA GLU A 11 10.15 11.79 11.59
C GLU A 11 9.29 12.91 10.98
N LEU A 12 9.12 12.93 9.65
CA LEU A 12 8.21 13.88 9.01
C LEU A 12 6.75 13.64 9.41
N LEU A 13 6.33 12.37 9.42
CA LEU A 13 4.94 11.98 9.70
C LEU A 13 4.58 11.99 11.19
N ASP A 14 5.55 11.86 12.11
CA ASP A 14 5.31 11.92 13.56
C ASP A 14 5.09 13.35 14.08
N SER A 15 4.01 13.98 13.61
CA SER A 15 3.60 15.31 14.01
C SER A 15 2.09 15.41 14.12
N ALA A 16 1.61 16.19 15.09
CA ALA A 16 0.18 16.54 15.19
C ALA A 16 -0.26 17.52 14.10
N TYR A 17 0.69 18.16 13.43
CA TYR A 17 0.46 19.21 12.45
C TYR A 17 0.74 18.76 11.02
N ILE A 18 1.12 17.48 10.82
CA ILE A 18 1.43 16.96 9.49
C ILE A 18 0.23 17.10 8.55
N ASP A 19 0.49 17.58 7.35
CA ASP A 19 -0.48 17.68 6.27
C ASP A 19 0.11 17.15 4.95
N GLY A 20 -0.73 17.05 3.92
CA GLY A 20 -0.30 16.55 2.63
C GLY A 20 0.72 17.46 1.92
N GLN A 21 0.72 18.76 2.19
CA GLN A 21 1.64 19.70 1.56
C GLN A 21 3.07 19.48 2.05
N GLN A 22 3.26 19.23 3.35
CA GLN A 22 4.58 18.89 3.90
C GLN A 22 5.16 17.61 3.28
N VAL A 23 4.32 16.64 2.92
CA VAL A 23 4.77 15.44 2.18
C VAL A 23 5.12 15.79 0.73
N VAL A 24 4.37 16.67 0.07
CA VAL A 24 4.71 17.16 -1.29
C VAL A 24 6.04 17.92 -1.28
N ASP A 25 6.27 18.76 -0.27
CA ASP A 25 7.48 19.58 -0.14
C ASP A 25 8.75 18.73 0.02
N LEU A 26 8.62 17.52 0.59
CA LEU A 26 9.71 16.53 0.64
C LEU A 26 10.26 16.20 -0.76
N PHE A 27 9.42 16.30 -1.81
CA PHE A 27 9.78 15.97 -3.18
C PHE A 27 10.23 17.17 -4.02
N ALA A 28 10.17 18.39 -3.50
CA ALA A 28 10.49 19.61 -4.26
C ALA A 28 11.92 19.65 -4.82
N ALA A 29 12.87 18.96 -4.18
CA ALA A 29 14.25 18.87 -4.62
C ALA A 29 14.51 17.85 -5.74
N TYR A 30 13.49 17.09 -6.18
CA TYR A 30 13.62 16.03 -7.18
C TYR A 30 12.91 16.44 -8.48
N PRO A 31 13.62 17.06 -9.44
CA PRO A 31 12.99 17.69 -10.60
C PRO A 31 12.29 16.72 -11.56
N GLY A 32 12.64 15.44 -11.50
CA GLY A 32 11.97 14.39 -12.27
C GLY A 32 10.71 13.84 -11.62
N VAL A 33 10.36 14.28 -10.40
CA VAL A 33 9.23 13.74 -9.63
C VAL A 33 8.11 14.77 -9.57
N THR A 34 6.87 14.33 -9.77
CA THR A 34 5.68 15.17 -9.58
C THR A 34 4.94 14.71 -8.34
N ALA A 35 4.82 15.59 -7.33
CA ALA A 35 4.04 15.32 -6.13
C ALA A 35 2.87 16.30 -6.02
N SER A 36 1.72 15.82 -5.57
CA SER A 36 0.51 16.61 -5.39
C SER A 36 -0.27 16.15 -4.18
N THR A 37 -1.08 17.04 -3.62
CA THR A 37 -2.00 16.72 -2.54
C THR A 37 -3.40 17.26 -2.80
N LYS A 38 -4.40 16.53 -2.31
CA LYS A 38 -5.81 16.91 -2.38
C LYS A 38 -6.46 16.66 -1.03
N ARG A 39 -6.89 17.74 -0.37
CA ARG A 39 -7.68 17.67 0.86
C ARG A 39 -9.10 17.22 0.56
N VAL A 40 -9.57 16.24 1.32
CA VAL A 40 -10.94 15.73 1.29
C VAL A 40 -11.50 15.75 2.70
N SER A 41 -12.74 16.21 2.83
CA SER A 41 -13.46 16.26 4.10
C SER A 41 -14.58 15.23 4.09
N GLY A 42 -14.71 14.49 5.18
CA GLY A 42 -15.81 13.56 5.41
C GLY A 42 -16.55 13.88 6.71
N PRO A 43 -17.60 13.13 7.05
CA PRO A 43 -18.41 13.39 8.23
C PRO A 43 -17.63 13.29 9.56
N LYS A 44 -16.51 12.54 9.57
CA LYS A 44 -15.71 12.26 10.77
C LYS A 44 -14.41 13.07 10.85
N GLY A 45 -14.11 13.91 9.87
CA GLY A 45 -12.88 14.68 9.84
C GLY A 45 -12.41 15.02 8.43
N ARG A 46 -11.10 15.13 8.25
CA ARG A 46 -10.47 15.39 6.96
C ARG A 46 -9.21 14.56 6.79
N THR A 47 -8.82 14.37 5.54
CA THR A 47 -7.54 13.76 5.19
C THR A 47 -7.00 14.41 3.92
N ASP A 48 -5.68 14.43 3.79
CA ASP A 48 -5.00 14.89 2.59
C ASP A 48 -4.49 13.70 1.80
N PHE A 49 -5.09 13.42 0.65
CA PHE A 49 -4.54 12.41 -0.26
C PHE A 49 -3.27 12.97 -0.88
N VAL A 50 -2.26 12.12 -1.01
CA VAL A 50 -0.97 12.45 -1.60
C VAL A 50 -0.73 11.50 -2.77
N ARG A 51 -0.30 12.06 -3.90
CA ARG A 51 0.11 11.31 -5.09
C ARG A 51 1.52 11.75 -5.48
N ILE A 52 2.40 10.79 -5.71
CA ILE A 52 3.78 11.01 -6.14
C ILE A 52 4.05 10.15 -7.38
N ASP A 53 4.32 10.82 -8.50
CA ASP A 53 4.60 10.20 -9.79
C ASP A 53 6.10 10.26 -10.07
N ILE A 54 6.71 9.09 -10.30
CA ILE A 54 8.13 8.92 -10.59
C ILE A 54 8.27 8.31 -12.00
N PRO A 55 8.58 9.13 -13.02
CA PRO A 55 8.73 8.69 -14.40
C PRO A 55 9.90 7.71 -14.58
N GLY A 56 9.63 6.66 -15.35
CA GLY A 56 10.64 5.73 -15.86
C GLY A 56 11.21 6.17 -17.20
N ALA A 57 12.41 5.69 -17.54
CA ALA A 57 13.08 6.00 -18.80
C ALA A 57 12.30 5.50 -20.04
N GLN A 58 11.53 4.42 -19.89
CA GLN A 58 10.68 3.82 -20.92
C GLN A 58 9.22 3.75 -20.46
N GLY A 59 8.86 4.52 -19.42
CA GLY A 59 7.53 4.54 -18.86
C GLY A 59 6.51 5.23 -19.77
N LYS A 60 5.24 4.94 -19.54
CA LYS A 60 4.11 5.47 -20.30
C LYS A 60 4.04 7.00 -20.23
N SER A 61 4.45 7.59 -19.10
CA SER A 61 4.52 9.05 -18.91
C SER A 61 5.45 9.75 -19.90
N ASN A 62 6.46 9.03 -20.40
CA ASN A 62 7.42 9.50 -21.40
C ASN A 62 7.13 8.93 -22.81
N GLY A 63 5.93 8.38 -23.04
CA GLY A 63 5.53 7.80 -24.32
C GLY A 63 6.10 6.40 -24.61
N GLY A 64 6.73 5.76 -23.62
CA GLY A 64 7.18 4.38 -23.71
C GLY A 64 6.07 3.36 -23.41
N SER A 65 6.46 2.08 -23.32
CA SER A 65 5.54 0.95 -23.11
C SER A 65 5.83 0.14 -21.85
N ALA A 66 6.87 0.47 -21.09
CA ALA A 66 7.20 -0.26 -19.87
C ALA A 66 6.04 -0.15 -18.86
N PRO A 67 5.66 -1.25 -18.19
CA PRO A 67 4.50 -1.26 -17.32
C PRO A 67 4.74 -0.39 -16.08
N THR A 68 3.66 0.21 -15.60
CA THR A 68 3.66 1.17 -14.49
C THR A 68 3.22 0.48 -13.21
N LEU A 69 4.05 0.54 -12.17
CA LEU A 69 3.71 -0.02 -10.85
C LEU A 69 3.00 1.01 -9.99
N GLY A 70 1.88 0.62 -9.38
CA GLY A 70 1.24 1.34 -8.29
C GLY A 70 1.74 0.88 -6.93
N ILE A 71 2.02 1.81 -6.01
CA ILE A 71 2.30 1.52 -4.59
C ILE A 71 1.32 2.35 -3.75
N ILE A 72 0.43 1.68 -3.03
CA ILE A 72 -0.54 2.33 -2.14
C ILE A 72 -0.10 2.11 -0.70
N GLY A 73 0.07 3.19 0.06
CA GLY A 73 0.20 3.13 1.52
C GLY A 73 -1.18 3.24 2.16
N ARG A 74 -1.76 2.12 2.58
CA ARG A 74 -3.05 2.01 3.26
C ARG A 74 -2.91 2.19 4.76
N LEU A 75 -3.89 2.86 5.35
CA LEU A 75 -4.01 3.17 6.76
C LEU A 75 -5.42 3.69 7.06
N GLY A 76 -5.78 3.79 8.34
CA GLY A 76 -6.89 4.59 8.84
C GLY A 76 -6.47 6.02 9.21
N GLY A 77 -5.22 6.21 9.65
CA GLY A 77 -4.64 7.53 9.87
C GLY A 77 -3.22 7.52 10.43
N ILE A 78 -2.55 8.66 10.36
CA ILE A 78 -1.19 8.88 10.89
C ILE A 78 -1.22 8.99 12.42
N GLY A 79 -2.28 9.55 12.98
CA GLY A 79 -2.49 9.61 14.44
C GLY A 79 -3.96 9.46 14.80
N ALA A 80 -4.22 9.19 16.07
CA ALA A 80 -5.57 9.18 16.67
C ALA A 80 -5.71 10.29 17.72
N ARG A 81 -5.19 11.48 17.43
CA ARG A 81 -5.23 12.60 18.37
C ARG A 81 -6.66 13.13 18.53
N PRO A 82 -7.04 13.67 19.70
CA PRO A 82 -6.25 13.79 20.92
C PRO A 82 -6.26 12.52 21.80
N THR A 83 -7.00 11.46 21.46
CA THR A 83 -7.18 10.28 22.33
C THR A 83 -5.90 9.45 22.46
N ARG A 84 -5.05 9.42 21.42
CA ARG A 84 -3.70 8.86 21.44
C ARG A 84 -2.70 9.93 20.98
N ILE A 85 -1.68 10.20 21.80
CA ILE A 85 -0.62 11.17 21.48
C ILE A 85 0.56 10.44 20.84
N GLY A 86 0.97 10.90 19.65
CA GLY A 86 2.05 10.33 18.85
C GLY A 86 1.51 9.67 17.58
N MET A 87 2.42 9.32 16.67
CA MET A 87 2.10 8.49 15.52
C MET A 87 1.64 7.10 15.96
N VAL A 88 0.61 6.58 15.27
CA VAL A 88 0.03 5.27 15.57
C VAL A 88 0.60 4.20 14.64
N SER A 89 0.53 2.93 15.05
CA SER A 89 1.05 1.81 14.29
C SER A 89 0.48 1.74 12.87
N ASP A 90 -0.76 2.17 12.67
CA ASP A 90 -1.42 2.11 11.37
C ASP A 90 -0.72 2.96 10.29
N ALA A 91 0.07 3.95 10.71
CA ALA A 91 0.82 4.84 9.83
C ALA A 91 1.92 4.13 9.02
N ASP A 92 2.32 2.90 9.38
CA ASP A 92 3.46 2.22 8.75
C ASP A 92 3.30 2.06 7.24
N GLY A 93 2.07 1.85 6.75
CA GLY A 93 1.77 1.77 5.30
C GLY A 93 2.09 3.08 4.56
N ALA A 94 1.70 4.23 5.13
CA ALA A 94 2.05 5.54 4.58
C ALA A 94 3.55 5.81 4.65
N VAL A 95 4.19 5.47 5.77
CA VAL A 95 5.66 5.58 5.92
C VAL A 95 6.35 4.77 4.82
N ALA A 96 5.94 3.51 4.60
CA ALA A 96 6.53 2.63 3.59
C ALA A 96 6.34 3.17 2.16
N ALA A 97 5.14 3.63 1.81
CA ALA A 97 4.84 4.14 0.49
C ALA A 97 5.65 5.40 0.17
N VAL A 98 5.62 6.40 1.05
CA VAL A 98 6.37 7.66 0.85
C VAL A 98 7.88 7.41 0.89
N SER A 99 8.37 6.48 1.72
CA SER A 99 9.79 6.09 1.74
C SER A 99 10.24 5.40 0.45
N SER A 100 9.37 4.60 -0.15
CA SER A 100 9.62 3.97 -1.46
C SER A 100 9.74 5.04 -2.53
N ALA A 101 8.84 6.02 -2.55
CA ALA A 101 8.92 7.16 -3.44
C ALA A 101 10.23 7.95 -3.26
N LEU A 102 10.58 8.29 -2.01
CA LEU A 102 11.79 9.03 -1.70
C LEU A 102 13.05 8.28 -2.13
N LYS A 103 13.07 6.95 -1.92
CA LYS A 103 14.20 6.10 -2.33
C LYS A 103 14.36 6.08 -3.85
N LEU A 104 13.26 5.98 -4.60
CA LEU A 104 13.26 5.99 -6.07
C LEU A 104 13.66 7.36 -6.63
N ALA A 105 13.16 8.45 -6.07
CA ALA A 105 13.54 9.82 -6.45
C ALA A 105 15.06 10.07 -6.27
N GLN A 106 15.62 9.59 -5.15
CA GLN A 106 17.06 9.65 -4.89
C GLN A 106 17.89 8.75 -5.81
N MET A 107 17.33 7.63 -6.26
CA MET A 107 17.99 6.78 -7.25
C MET A 107 18.07 7.50 -8.60
N GLN A 108 16.96 8.09 -9.04
CA GLN A 108 16.89 8.85 -10.31
C GLN A 108 17.93 9.97 -10.37
N THR A 109 18.07 10.76 -9.29
CA THR A 109 19.09 11.84 -9.21
C THR A 109 20.53 11.34 -9.18
N LYS A 110 20.75 10.05 -8.88
CA LYS A 110 22.06 9.39 -8.90
C LYS A 110 22.32 8.62 -10.19
N GLY A 111 21.45 8.75 -11.19
CA GLY A 111 21.57 8.09 -12.50
C GLY A 111 20.88 6.72 -12.58
N ASP A 112 20.33 6.21 -11.47
CA ASP A 112 19.60 4.95 -11.43
C ASP A 112 18.12 5.19 -11.78
N VAL A 113 17.83 5.36 -13.07
CA VAL A 113 16.46 5.56 -13.58
C VAL A 113 15.81 4.20 -13.86
N LEU A 114 14.58 3.99 -13.36
CA LEU A 114 13.82 2.77 -13.61
C LEU A 114 13.34 2.70 -15.07
N ALA A 115 13.03 1.48 -15.54
CA ALA A 115 12.46 1.28 -16.86
C ALA A 115 11.01 1.81 -16.95
N GLY A 116 10.12 1.31 -16.09
CA GLY A 116 8.72 1.72 -16.00
C GLY A 116 8.48 2.86 -15.00
N ASP A 117 7.32 3.51 -15.13
CA ASP A 117 6.88 4.51 -14.16
C ASP A 117 6.51 3.85 -12.83
N VAL A 118 6.62 4.63 -11.74
CA VAL A 118 6.08 4.24 -10.44
C VAL A 118 5.19 5.35 -9.93
N ILE A 119 3.97 5.00 -9.54
CA ILE A 119 3.02 5.93 -8.95
C ILE A 119 2.75 5.50 -7.52
N ILE A 120 2.86 6.44 -6.59
CA ILE A 120 2.67 6.20 -5.17
C ILE A 120 1.47 7.02 -4.69
N THR A 121 0.56 6.41 -3.95
CA THR A 121 -0.54 7.10 -3.27
C THR A 121 -0.63 6.72 -1.80
N THR A 122 -1.08 7.66 -0.98
CA THR A 122 -1.45 7.45 0.43
C THR A 122 -2.31 8.63 0.89
N HIS A 123 -2.70 8.66 2.16
CA HIS A 123 -3.39 9.80 2.74
C HIS A 123 -2.84 10.17 4.12
N ILE A 124 -2.94 11.45 4.45
CA ILE A 124 -2.39 12.05 5.66
C ILE A 124 -3.55 12.56 6.53
N CYS A 125 -3.79 11.85 7.63
CA CYS A 125 -4.78 12.22 8.64
C CYS A 125 -4.13 12.17 10.04
N PRO A 126 -3.81 13.32 10.67
CA PRO A 126 -3.08 13.36 11.95
C PRO A 126 -3.91 12.98 13.18
N ASP A 127 -5.24 12.94 13.03
CA ASP A 127 -6.26 12.85 14.09
C ASP A 127 -7.46 11.98 13.70
N ALA A 128 -7.20 10.85 13.05
CA ALA A 128 -8.22 9.91 12.62
C ALA A 128 -9.02 9.31 13.80
N PRO A 129 -10.32 9.02 13.61
CA PRO A 129 -11.13 8.34 14.61
C PRO A 129 -10.65 6.89 14.86
N THR A 130 -11.13 6.29 15.94
CA THR A 130 -10.94 4.85 16.25
C THR A 130 -12.29 4.16 16.32
N ARG A 131 -12.34 2.87 16.00
CA ARG A 131 -13.55 2.04 16.09
C ARG A 131 -13.31 0.76 16.89
N PRO A 132 -14.28 0.30 17.70
CA PRO A 132 -14.21 -1.00 18.34
C PRO A 132 -14.10 -2.12 17.30
N HIS A 133 -13.17 -3.04 17.53
CA HIS A 133 -12.95 -4.22 16.68
C HIS A 133 -12.26 -5.33 17.50
N GLU A 134 -12.37 -6.58 17.06
CA GLU A 134 -11.75 -7.73 17.71
C GLU A 134 -10.60 -8.27 16.84
N PRO A 135 -9.43 -8.63 17.40
CA PRO A 135 -9.07 -8.70 18.83
C PRO A 135 -8.68 -7.36 19.48
N VAL A 136 -8.59 -6.27 18.71
CA VAL A 136 -8.16 -4.95 19.17
C VAL A 136 -8.87 -3.84 18.39
N ASP A 137 -9.01 -2.66 19.00
CA ASP A 137 -9.52 -1.46 18.35
C ASP A 137 -8.74 -1.14 17.07
N PHE A 138 -9.49 -0.78 16.02
CA PHE A 138 -8.92 -0.37 14.74
C PHE A 138 -8.94 1.15 14.63
N MET A 139 -8.04 1.68 13.80
CA MET A 139 -8.25 3.02 13.25
C MET A 139 -9.50 3.01 12.36
N ASP A 140 -10.17 4.14 12.31
CA ASP A 140 -11.30 4.40 11.44
C ASP A 140 -10.96 5.57 10.52
N SER A 141 -11.54 5.59 9.32
CA SER A 141 -11.22 6.63 8.33
C SER A 141 -12.08 7.88 8.56
N PRO A 142 -11.54 9.09 8.31
CA PRO A 142 -12.35 10.31 8.29
C PRO A 142 -13.41 10.33 7.16
N CYS A 143 -13.22 9.52 6.12
CA CYS A 143 -14.07 9.42 4.93
C CYS A 143 -14.65 8.01 4.77
N ASP A 144 -15.73 7.87 4.00
CA ASP A 144 -16.31 6.56 3.66
C ASP A 144 -15.41 5.76 2.70
N ASP A 145 -15.65 4.46 2.59
CA ASP A 145 -14.81 3.53 1.84
C ASP A 145 -14.82 3.81 0.33
N ILE A 146 -15.92 4.30 -0.22
CA ILE A 146 -16.01 4.69 -1.64
C ILE A 146 -15.12 5.92 -1.87
N THR A 147 -15.28 6.96 -1.05
CA THR A 147 -14.45 8.17 -1.12
C THR A 147 -12.96 7.85 -0.95
N MET A 148 -12.60 6.95 -0.02
CA MET A 148 -11.21 6.52 0.17
C MET A 148 -10.68 5.85 -1.10
N ASN A 149 -11.39 4.85 -1.62
CA ASN A 149 -10.96 4.12 -2.81
C ASN A 149 -10.88 5.03 -4.04
N ASP A 150 -11.85 5.92 -4.26
CA ASP A 150 -11.87 6.84 -5.41
C ASP A 150 -10.67 7.80 -5.42
N ASN A 151 -10.09 8.13 -4.26
CA ASN A 151 -8.95 9.02 -4.16
C ASN A 151 -7.60 8.28 -4.00
N GLU A 152 -7.60 7.01 -3.57
CA GLU A 152 -6.37 6.19 -3.45
C GLU A 152 -6.08 5.36 -4.70
N VAL A 153 -7.12 4.94 -5.44
CA VAL A 153 -6.97 4.12 -6.63
C VAL A 153 -6.14 4.86 -7.66
N ILE A 154 -5.12 4.15 -8.15
CA ILE A 154 -4.15 4.73 -9.07
C ILE A 154 -4.58 4.42 -10.50
N ALA A 155 -5.16 5.39 -11.18
CA ALA A 155 -5.38 5.28 -12.62
C ALA A 155 -4.03 5.20 -13.38
N GLY A 156 -3.98 4.37 -14.43
CA GLY A 156 -2.83 4.27 -15.32
C GLY A 156 -1.71 3.31 -14.89
N VAL A 157 -1.91 2.53 -13.83
CA VAL A 157 -0.99 1.44 -13.42
C VAL A 157 -1.37 0.10 -14.06
N ASP A 158 -0.45 -0.85 -14.03
CA ASP A 158 -0.64 -2.23 -14.54
C ASP A 158 -0.62 -3.29 -13.43
N ALA A 159 -0.19 -2.93 -12.22
CA ALA A 159 -0.25 -3.75 -11.01
C ALA A 159 -0.16 -2.84 -9.77
N ILE A 160 -0.61 -3.34 -8.61
CA ILE A 160 -0.59 -2.58 -7.35
C ILE A 160 0.03 -3.42 -6.22
N LEU A 161 1.01 -2.85 -5.53
CA LEU A 161 1.37 -3.24 -4.16
C LEU A 161 0.58 -2.37 -3.19
N SER A 162 -0.22 -3.02 -2.34
CA SER A 162 -0.99 -2.35 -1.29
C SER A 162 -0.34 -2.63 0.06
N ILE A 163 0.38 -1.64 0.61
CA ILE A 163 1.14 -1.77 1.85
C ILE A 163 0.26 -1.29 3.00
N ASP A 164 0.01 -2.15 3.99
CA ASP A 164 -0.84 -1.84 5.16
C ASP A 164 -0.21 -2.43 6.42
N THR A 165 -0.57 -1.87 7.57
CA THR A 165 -0.21 -2.43 8.87
C THR A 165 -1.19 -3.54 9.25
N THR A 166 -0.71 -4.78 9.26
CA THR A 166 -1.56 -5.96 9.51
C THR A 166 -1.16 -6.65 10.81
N LYS A 167 -1.01 -5.86 11.89
CA LYS A 167 -0.62 -6.36 13.23
C LYS A 167 -1.82 -6.64 14.16
N GLY A 168 -3.00 -6.14 13.82
CA GLY A 168 -4.21 -6.22 14.66
C GLY A 168 -4.95 -7.55 14.60
N ASN A 169 -4.32 -8.65 14.20
CA ASN A 169 -4.98 -9.95 13.96
C ASN A 169 -4.16 -11.10 14.54
N ARG A 170 -4.75 -12.31 14.54
CA ARG A 170 -4.08 -13.56 14.95
C ARG A 170 -3.81 -14.53 13.79
N ILE A 171 -4.15 -14.15 12.57
CA ILE A 171 -4.01 -14.96 11.36
C ILE A 171 -2.54 -15.00 10.92
N LEU A 172 -1.84 -13.87 11.06
CA LEU A 172 -0.46 -13.70 10.66
C LEU A 172 0.38 -13.22 11.86
N ASN A 173 1.07 -14.15 12.51
CA ASN A 173 1.95 -13.87 13.65
C ASN A 173 3.41 -13.95 13.20
N HIS A 174 3.89 -12.91 12.52
CA HIS A 174 5.24 -12.84 11.97
C HIS A 174 5.84 -11.44 12.18
N LYS A 175 7.11 -11.35 12.58
CA LYS A 175 7.82 -10.07 12.64
C LYS A 175 8.52 -9.77 11.30
N GLY A 176 8.17 -8.65 10.69
CA GLY A 176 8.66 -8.25 9.38
C GLY A 176 7.51 -7.85 8.47
N TYR A 177 7.45 -8.45 7.27
CA TYR A 177 6.32 -8.29 6.37
C TYR A 177 5.96 -9.61 5.70
N ALA A 178 4.75 -9.70 5.16
CA ALA A 178 4.26 -10.87 4.43
C ALA A 178 3.44 -10.45 3.19
N LEU A 179 3.25 -11.39 2.27
CA LEU A 179 2.52 -11.17 1.03
C LEU A 179 1.17 -11.90 1.01
N SER A 180 0.12 -11.23 0.53
CA SER A 180 -1.11 -11.91 0.18
C SER A 180 -0.93 -12.67 -1.15
N PRO A 181 -1.81 -13.64 -1.46
CA PRO A 181 -2.02 -14.03 -2.84
C PRO A 181 -2.46 -12.84 -3.70
N THR A 182 -2.22 -12.92 -5.01
CA THR A 182 -2.64 -11.88 -5.94
C THR A 182 -4.15 -11.89 -6.11
N VAL A 183 -4.77 -10.73 -5.99
CA VAL A 183 -6.20 -10.56 -6.24
C VAL A 183 -6.39 -9.83 -7.56
N LYS A 184 -7.20 -10.40 -8.45
CA LYS A 184 -7.56 -9.77 -9.73
C LYS A 184 -9.04 -10.01 -10.03
N GLU A 185 -9.81 -8.92 -10.10
CA GLU A 185 -11.21 -8.93 -10.53
C GLU A 185 -12.10 -9.98 -9.82
N GLY A 186 -11.92 -10.11 -8.50
CA GLY A 186 -12.68 -11.05 -7.66
C GLY A 186 -12.07 -12.45 -7.54
N TYR A 187 -11.02 -12.77 -8.30
CA TYR A 187 -10.25 -14.00 -8.12
C TYR A 187 -9.13 -13.81 -7.09
N ILE A 188 -8.97 -14.81 -6.22
CA ILE A 188 -7.77 -15.02 -5.40
C ILE A 188 -6.89 -16.00 -6.18
N LEU A 189 -5.81 -15.48 -6.78
CA LEU A 189 -4.90 -16.24 -7.62
C LEU A 189 -3.75 -16.83 -6.80
N ARG A 190 -3.00 -17.76 -7.39
CA ARG A 190 -1.77 -18.29 -6.81
C ARG A 190 -0.80 -17.15 -6.49
N VAL A 191 -0.08 -17.28 -5.37
CA VAL A 191 0.98 -16.33 -5.02
C VAL A 191 2.07 -16.35 -6.09
N SER A 192 2.50 -15.18 -6.55
CA SER A 192 3.53 -15.05 -7.57
C SER A 192 4.90 -15.50 -7.06
N GLU A 193 5.52 -16.45 -7.77
CA GLU A 193 6.90 -16.91 -7.50
C GLU A 193 7.94 -15.78 -7.68
N ASP A 194 7.70 -14.84 -8.60
CA ASP A 194 8.58 -13.68 -8.79
C ASP A 194 8.57 -12.78 -7.55
N LEU A 195 7.39 -12.52 -6.98
CA LEU A 195 7.27 -11.74 -5.75
C LEU A 195 7.89 -12.47 -4.55
N LEU A 196 7.71 -13.80 -4.45
CA LEU A 196 8.37 -14.61 -3.41
C LEU A 196 9.89 -14.53 -3.53
N ARG A 197 10.44 -14.70 -4.75
CA ARG A 197 11.88 -14.59 -5.00
C ARG A 197 12.43 -13.21 -4.60
N ILE A 198 11.75 -12.12 -4.96
CA ILE A 198 12.18 -10.76 -4.60
C ILE A 198 12.11 -10.57 -3.07
N MET A 199 11.08 -11.11 -2.42
CA MET A 199 10.98 -11.09 -0.96
C MET A 199 12.16 -11.81 -0.29
N GLU A 200 12.52 -13.00 -0.75
CA GLU A 200 13.66 -13.75 -0.20
C GLU A 200 14.98 -13.03 -0.43
N MET A 201 15.17 -12.46 -1.62
CA MET A 201 16.37 -11.70 -1.97
C MET A 201 16.53 -10.44 -1.10
N THR A 202 15.44 -9.71 -0.85
CA THR A 202 15.48 -8.42 -0.14
C THR A 202 15.51 -8.56 1.38
N SER A 203 14.86 -9.60 1.91
CA SER A 203 14.78 -9.90 3.34
C SER A 203 15.92 -10.79 3.84
N GLY A 204 16.50 -11.64 2.99
CA GLY A 204 17.45 -12.67 3.38
C GLY A 204 16.82 -13.81 4.21
N LYS A 205 15.49 -13.96 4.17
CA LYS A 205 14.71 -14.98 4.88
C LYS A 205 13.79 -15.71 3.90
N PRO A 206 13.32 -16.94 4.20
CA PRO A 206 12.27 -17.59 3.43
C PRO A 206 11.03 -16.72 3.29
N ALA A 207 10.34 -16.81 2.15
CA ALA A 207 9.16 -16.00 1.90
C ALA A 207 8.03 -16.32 2.90
N VAL A 208 7.27 -15.29 3.27
CA VAL A 208 6.13 -15.40 4.18
C VAL A 208 4.89 -14.88 3.47
N THR A 209 3.85 -15.70 3.45
CA THR A 209 2.55 -15.35 2.90
C THR A 209 1.47 -15.49 3.97
N PHE A 210 0.30 -14.93 3.71
CA PHE A 210 -0.85 -15.08 4.60
C PHE A 210 -2.12 -15.43 3.81
N PRO A 211 -3.02 -16.23 4.41
CA PRO A 211 -4.28 -16.54 3.77
C PRO A 211 -5.18 -15.30 3.75
N ILE A 212 -5.94 -15.18 2.66
CA ILE A 212 -7.02 -14.21 2.53
C ILE A 212 -8.30 -14.96 2.20
N THR A 213 -9.42 -14.33 2.48
CA THR A 213 -10.76 -14.88 2.30
C THR A 213 -11.50 -14.12 1.21
N THR A 214 -12.61 -14.68 0.72
CA THR A 214 -13.49 -13.96 -0.21
C THR A 214 -14.01 -12.66 0.41
N GLN A 215 -14.21 -12.62 1.73
CA GLN A 215 -14.64 -11.42 2.44
C GLN A 215 -13.65 -10.28 2.24
N ASP A 216 -12.35 -10.54 2.38
CA ASP A 216 -11.28 -9.53 2.33
C ASP A 216 -11.18 -8.80 0.98
N ILE A 217 -11.75 -9.38 -0.09
CA ILE A 217 -11.76 -8.83 -1.45
C ILE A 217 -13.13 -8.26 -1.86
N THR A 218 -14.02 -8.04 -0.89
CA THR A 218 -15.31 -7.35 -1.07
C THR A 218 -15.28 -5.95 -0.45
N PRO A 219 -16.18 -5.03 -0.83
CA PRO A 219 -16.17 -3.65 -0.31
C PRO A 219 -16.31 -3.55 1.22
N TYR A 220 -15.36 -2.88 1.89
CA TYR A 220 -15.18 -2.86 3.34
C TYR A 220 -16.43 -2.54 4.18
N GLY A 221 -17.21 -1.53 3.78
CA GLY A 221 -18.42 -1.09 4.52
C GLY A 221 -19.66 -1.98 4.33
N ASN A 222 -19.51 -3.25 3.93
CA ASN A 222 -20.62 -4.18 3.71
C ASN A 222 -21.07 -4.94 4.98
N GLY A 223 -20.42 -4.69 6.12
CA GLY A 223 -20.77 -5.28 7.41
C GLY A 223 -20.31 -6.73 7.62
N VAL A 224 -19.55 -7.32 6.69
CA VAL A 224 -18.85 -8.58 6.96
C VAL A 224 -17.48 -8.33 7.59
N TYR A 225 -16.90 -9.36 8.19
CA TYR A 225 -15.57 -9.29 8.78
C TYR A 225 -14.51 -9.30 7.69
N HIS A 226 -13.52 -8.41 7.82
CA HIS A 226 -12.33 -8.32 6.97
C HIS A 226 -11.10 -8.35 7.87
N LEU A 227 -10.00 -8.95 7.41
CA LEU A 227 -8.72 -8.95 8.11
C LEU A 227 -8.27 -7.52 8.44
N ASN A 228 -8.23 -6.67 7.42
CA ASN A 228 -8.04 -5.23 7.48
C ASN A 228 -8.33 -4.65 6.08
N SER A 229 -7.85 -3.44 5.83
CA SER A 229 -8.12 -2.67 4.61
C SER A 229 -7.19 -3.00 3.44
N ILE A 230 -6.22 -3.91 3.61
CA ILE A 230 -5.08 -4.08 2.70
C ILE A 230 -5.47 -4.44 1.26
N LEU A 231 -6.57 -5.17 1.07
CA LEU A 231 -7.03 -5.59 -0.26
C LEU A 231 -8.19 -4.75 -0.81
N GLN A 232 -8.59 -3.68 -0.12
CA GLN A 232 -9.65 -2.80 -0.63
C GLN A 232 -9.37 -2.22 -2.02
N PRO A 233 -8.11 -1.89 -2.41
CA PRO A 233 -7.82 -1.49 -3.78
C PRO A 233 -8.27 -2.50 -4.85
N SER A 234 -8.32 -3.81 -4.56
CA SER A 234 -8.77 -4.81 -5.53
C SER A 234 -10.26 -4.74 -5.86
N THR A 235 -11.04 -4.03 -5.05
CA THR A 235 -12.47 -3.80 -5.30
C THR A 235 -12.73 -2.68 -6.30
N ALA A 236 -11.75 -1.81 -6.52
CA ALA A 236 -11.90 -0.59 -7.30
C ALA A 236 -10.95 -0.51 -8.51
N THR A 237 -10.26 -1.61 -8.83
CA THR A 237 -9.37 -1.71 -9.99
C THR A 237 -9.46 -3.07 -10.66
N ASP A 238 -9.15 -3.11 -11.96
CA ASP A 238 -9.08 -4.33 -12.75
C ASP A 238 -7.66 -4.90 -12.85
N VAL A 239 -6.63 -4.20 -12.36
CA VAL A 239 -5.25 -4.70 -12.34
C VAL A 239 -5.02 -5.66 -11.17
N PRO A 240 -4.02 -6.56 -11.24
CA PRO A 240 -3.66 -7.38 -10.08
C PRO A 240 -3.21 -6.54 -8.88
N VAL A 241 -3.69 -6.90 -7.69
CA VAL A 241 -3.34 -6.28 -6.40
C VAL A 241 -2.73 -7.33 -5.49
N VAL A 242 -1.60 -6.99 -4.85
CA VAL A 242 -0.98 -7.80 -3.80
C VAL A 242 -0.85 -6.97 -2.54
N GLY A 243 -1.34 -7.51 -1.42
CA GLY A 243 -1.14 -6.95 -0.10
C GLY A 243 0.27 -7.21 0.41
N VAL A 244 0.94 -6.16 0.85
CA VAL A 244 2.24 -6.19 1.55
C VAL A 244 1.99 -5.82 3.01
N ALA A 245 1.75 -6.83 3.83
CA ALA A 245 1.38 -6.67 5.22
C ALA A 245 2.62 -6.40 6.08
N ILE A 246 2.71 -5.26 6.76
CA ILE A 246 3.72 -5.02 7.81
C ILE A 246 3.20 -5.60 9.12
N CYS A 247 3.98 -6.49 9.73
CA CYS A 247 3.49 -7.45 10.71
C CYS A 247 4.26 -7.44 12.04
N ALA A 248 3.65 -8.02 13.06
CA ALA A 248 4.25 -8.29 14.35
C ALA A 248 3.86 -9.71 14.83
N GLU A 249 4.62 -10.25 15.78
CA GLU A 249 4.28 -11.54 16.40
C GLU A 249 3.15 -11.41 17.42
N SER A 250 3.07 -10.26 18.09
CA SER A 250 1.98 -9.92 19.01
C SER A 250 0.86 -9.18 18.29
N VAL A 251 -0.36 -9.30 18.81
CA VAL A 251 -1.48 -8.47 18.38
C VAL A 251 -1.24 -7.02 18.80
N VAL A 252 -1.20 -6.10 17.84
CA VAL A 252 -1.00 -4.66 18.09
C VAL A 252 -2.21 -3.88 17.55
N PRO A 253 -2.85 -3.01 18.37
CA PRO A 253 -3.92 -2.13 17.90
C PRO A 253 -3.40 -1.14 16.86
N GLY A 254 -4.21 -0.85 15.83
CA GLY A 254 -3.86 0.16 14.82
C GLY A 254 -3.59 1.53 15.45
N CYS A 255 -4.33 1.87 16.53
CA CYS A 255 -4.15 3.09 17.31
C CYS A 255 -2.99 3.05 18.32
N GLY A 256 -2.24 1.95 18.38
CA GLY A 256 -1.11 1.78 19.30
C GLY A 256 0.04 2.69 18.93
N THR A 257 0.45 3.57 19.84
CA THR A 257 1.60 4.46 19.65
C THR A 257 2.90 3.76 20.06
N GLY A 258 4.02 4.09 19.40
CA GLY A 258 5.32 3.47 19.67
C GLY A 258 5.42 1.98 19.29
N ALA A 259 4.51 1.49 18.44
CA ALA A 259 4.43 0.09 18.02
C ALA A 259 4.85 -0.15 16.56
N SER A 260 5.41 0.88 15.93
CA SER A 260 6.07 0.82 14.63
C SER A 260 7.50 0.30 14.79
N HIS A 261 7.95 -0.48 13.82
CA HIS A 261 9.32 -1.02 13.78
C HIS A 261 9.95 -0.59 12.46
N GLU A 262 10.81 0.42 12.50
CA GLU A 262 11.34 1.12 11.32
C GLU A 262 12.15 0.18 10.43
N VAL A 263 12.82 -0.82 11.02
CA VAL A 263 13.50 -1.88 10.29
C VAL A 263 12.55 -2.76 9.49
N ASP A 264 11.37 -3.08 10.03
CA ASP A 264 10.37 -3.90 9.34
C ASP A 264 9.71 -3.09 8.21
N ILE A 265 9.44 -1.80 8.45
CA ILE A 265 9.01 -0.86 7.42
C ILE A 265 10.06 -0.76 6.31
N ALA A 266 11.33 -0.59 6.66
CA ALA A 266 12.43 -0.47 5.70
C ALA A 266 12.65 -1.75 4.86
N LEU A 267 12.27 -2.92 5.38
CA LEU A 267 12.24 -4.17 4.61
C LEU A 267 11.13 -4.16 3.55
N ALA A 268 9.91 -3.75 3.91
CA ALA A 268 8.81 -3.58 2.96
C ALA A 268 9.15 -2.53 1.87
N VAL A 269 9.80 -1.43 2.24
CA VAL A 269 10.32 -0.43 1.29
C VAL A 269 11.33 -1.04 0.32
N LYS A 270 12.28 -1.83 0.83
CA LYS A 270 13.28 -2.49 -0.02
C LYS A 270 12.61 -3.42 -1.02
N PHE A 271 11.65 -4.23 -0.56
CA PHE A 271 10.85 -5.10 -1.40
C PHE A 271 10.13 -4.33 -2.51
N ALA A 272 9.34 -3.30 -2.16
CA ALA A 272 8.57 -2.51 -3.12
C ALA A 272 9.47 -1.84 -4.17
N VAL A 273 10.64 -1.34 -3.77
CA VAL A 273 11.63 -0.74 -4.69
C VAL A 273 12.22 -1.77 -5.66
N GLU A 274 12.53 -2.99 -5.22
CA GLU A 274 13.02 -4.03 -6.14
C GLU A 274 11.91 -4.55 -7.07
N VAL A 275 10.67 -4.69 -6.56
CA VAL A 275 9.51 -5.01 -7.41
C VAL A 275 9.33 -3.96 -8.49
N ALA A 276 9.41 -2.66 -8.16
CA ALA A 276 9.32 -1.59 -9.14
C ALA A 276 10.36 -1.72 -10.27
N LYS A 277 11.61 -2.06 -9.92
CA LYS A 277 12.69 -2.25 -10.90
C LYS A 277 12.46 -3.45 -11.80
N GLU A 278 12.00 -4.57 -11.25
CA GLU A 278 11.80 -5.81 -12.00
C GLU A 278 10.50 -5.79 -12.81
N PHE A 279 9.43 -5.18 -12.27
CA PHE A 279 8.13 -5.03 -12.94
C PHE A 279 8.25 -4.18 -14.19
N GLY A 280 8.87 -3.00 -14.11
CA GLY A 280 9.10 -2.15 -15.28
C GLY A 280 10.01 -2.76 -16.35
N ARG A 281 10.74 -3.84 -16.02
CA ARG A 281 11.55 -4.64 -16.96
C ARG A 281 10.85 -5.92 -17.41
N GLU A 282 9.59 -6.13 -17.01
CA GLU A 282 8.81 -7.33 -17.32
C GLU A 282 9.47 -8.63 -16.84
N THR A 283 10.20 -8.55 -15.73
CA THR A 283 10.89 -9.68 -15.07
C THR A 283 10.24 -10.08 -13.74
N CYS A 284 9.17 -9.39 -13.36
CA CYS A 284 8.35 -9.70 -12.19
C CYS A 284 6.88 -9.67 -12.58
N HIS A 285 6.22 -10.83 -12.58
CA HIS A 285 4.81 -10.95 -12.92
C HIS A 285 3.97 -11.12 -11.67
N PHE A 286 2.85 -10.41 -11.56
CA PHE A 286 1.95 -10.54 -10.40
C PHE A 286 1.05 -11.77 -10.50
N TYR A 287 0.82 -12.28 -11.70
CA TYR A 287 0.00 -13.46 -11.97
C TYR A 287 0.35 -14.05 -13.34
N ASP A 288 -0.13 -15.26 -13.63
CA ASP A 288 -0.05 -15.88 -14.96
C ASP A 288 -1.28 -15.49 -15.81
N PRO A 289 -1.11 -14.75 -16.92
CA PRO A 289 -2.24 -14.35 -17.78
C PRO A 289 -2.96 -15.50 -18.47
N GLN A 290 -2.26 -16.60 -18.79
CA GLN A 290 -2.84 -17.78 -19.44
C GLN A 290 -3.69 -18.56 -18.45
N GLU A 291 -3.20 -18.74 -17.22
CA GLU A 291 -3.96 -19.38 -16.15
C GLU A 291 -5.21 -18.56 -15.80
N TYR A 292 -5.09 -17.22 -15.70
CA TYR A 292 -6.24 -16.36 -15.47
C TYR A 292 -7.29 -16.42 -16.58
N ALA A 293 -6.85 -16.39 -17.85
CA ALA A 293 -7.76 -16.57 -18.99
C ALA A 293 -8.47 -17.93 -18.96
N LEU A 294 -7.76 -18.99 -18.54
CA LEU A 294 -8.34 -20.32 -18.36
C LEU A 294 -9.40 -20.31 -17.24
N LEU A 295 -9.13 -19.68 -16.09
CA LEU A 295 -10.09 -19.53 -15.00
C LEU A 295 -11.38 -18.83 -15.47
N LEU A 296 -11.24 -17.73 -16.23
CA LEU A 296 -12.39 -17.03 -16.81
C LEU A 296 -13.19 -17.91 -17.76
N SER A 297 -12.52 -18.73 -18.59
CA SER A 297 -13.20 -19.65 -19.51
C SER A 297 -13.96 -20.78 -18.81
N LEU A 298 -13.42 -21.27 -17.67
CA LEU A 298 -13.97 -22.41 -16.94
C LEU A 298 -15.07 -21.99 -15.97
N TYR A 299 -14.91 -20.85 -15.30
CA TYR A 299 -15.74 -20.45 -14.15
C TYR A 299 -16.41 -19.08 -14.31
N GLY A 300 -16.10 -18.34 -15.38
CA GLY A 300 -16.68 -17.02 -15.65
C GLY A 300 -16.04 -15.90 -14.82
N SER A 301 -16.64 -14.70 -14.89
CA SER A 301 -16.15 -13.53 -14.15
C SER A 301 -16.65 -13.53 -12.69
N LEU A 302 -15.73 -13.26 -11.76
CA LEU A 302 -16.03 -13.00 -10.34
C LEU A 302 -16.10 -11.51 -10.00
N SER A 303 -16.07 -10.62 -11.00
CA SER A 303 -16.05 -9.16 -10.81
C SER A 303 -17.26 -8.62 -10.04
N HIS A 304 -18.36 -9.38 -10.01
CA HIS A 304 -19.58 -9.06 -9.27
C HIS A 304 -19.39 -9.06 -7.75
N LEU A 305 -18.32 -9.65 -7.22
CA LEU A 305 -17.99 -9.60 -5.77
C LEU A 305 -17.46 -8.23 -5.34
N ARG A 306 -17.00 -7.41 -6.29
CA ARG A 306 -16.41 -6.09 -6.03
C ARG A 306 -17.45 -4.99 -5.84
N THR A 307 -18.73 -5.27 -6.08
CA THR A 307 -19.83 -4.30 -5.94
C THR A 307 -20.89 -4.80 -4.97
N ARG A 308 -21.49 -3.88 -4.22
CA ARG A 308 -22.67 -4.22 -3.39
C ARG A 308 -23.89 -4.32 -4.29
N LYS A 309 -24.74 -5.30 -4.03
CA LYS A 309 -26.10 -5.28 -4.57
C LYS A 309 -26.89 -4.20 -3.84
N ALA A 310 -27.64 -3.40 -4.60
CA ALA A 310 -28.57 -2.40 -4.08
C ALA A 310 -29.71 -3.05 -3.28
#